data_AF-A0AAW6BTH3-F1
#
_entry.id   AF-A0AAW6BTH3-F1
#
_cell.length_a   1.000
_cell.length_b   1.000
_cell.length_c   1.000
_cell.angle_alpha   90.00
_cell.angle_beta   90.00
_cell.angle_gamma   90.00
#
_symmetry.space_group_name_H-M   'P 1'
#
loop_
_entity.id
_entity.type
_entity.pdbx_description
1 polymer ?
#
loop_
_entity_poly.entity_id
_entity_poly.type
_entity_poly.pdbx_seq_one_letter_code
_entity_poly.pdbx_strand_id
1 'polypeptide(L)'
;MFKNPLQVRLNTSHMGLCDSAPTGENGQAYTVLMEQKEHIKALLPEDWKKDFTWLLAWPVEHVHNLMGFCVAWGINGVQNRECGRTQLSPLDGLETIMGFHLRDWWQPTKDNFFGRLSKAQICEALTQAGLTGAASDAEKMKKGDAAEFAEKYMANNRWVPEWMKAETTETLLVSNDIAA
;
A
#
# COMPACT_ATOMS: atom_id res chain seq x y z
N MET A 1 -29.88 3.09 27.51
CA MET A 1 -28.70 2.33 28.00
C MET A 1 -27.60 2.45 26.95
N PHE A 2 -26.74 3.46 27.05
CA PHE A 2 -25.62 3.65 26.12
C PHE A 2 -24.50 2.69 26.55
N LYS A 3 -24.28 1.63 25.76
CA LYS A 3 -23.42 0.49 26.14
C LYS A 3 -21.93 0.70 25.91
N ASN A 4 -21.51 1.80 25.26
CA ASN A 4 -20.10 2.06 24.93
C ASN A 4 -19.73 3.50 25.33
N PRO A 5 -18.77 3.70 26.25
CA PRO A 5 -18.37 5.03 26.74
C PRO A 5 -17.67 5.89 25.68
N LEU A 6 -17.23 5.29 24.56
CA LEU A 6 -16.62 5.99 23.44
C LEU A 6 -17.11 5.39 22.11
N GLN A 7 -17.74 6.21 21.27
CA GLN A 7 -17.95 5.91 19.84
C GLN A 7 -17.08 6.87 19.03
N VAL A 8 -15.83 6.50 18.78
CA VAL A 8 -15.06 7.14 17.71
C VAL A 8 -15.46 6.45 16.42
N ARG A 9 -16.10 7.18 15.52
CA ARG A 9 -16.22 6.77 14.12
C ARG A 9 -15.15 7.53 13.34
N LEU A 10 -14.01 6.89 13.14
CA LEU A 10 -13.14 7.27 12.03
C LEU A 10 -13.94 6.95 10.76
N ASN A 11 -14.05 7.89 9.83
CA ASN A 11 -14.65 7.60 8.54
C ASN A 11 -13.71 6.62 7.83
N THR A 12 -13.92 5.32 8.04
CA THR A 12 -12.98 4.28 7.64
C THR A 12 -13.04 4.11 6.13
N SER A 13 -12.13 4.78 5.42
CA SER A 13 -11.88 4.52 4.00
C SER A 13 -11.31 3.11 3.76
N HIS A 14 -10.85 2.42 4.82
CA HIS A 14 -10.22 1.10 4.74
C HIS A 14 -11.13 0.01 4.13
N MET A 15 -12.44 0.04 4.39
CA MET A 15 -13.35 -0.94 3.75
C MET A 15 -13.39 -0.72 2.22
N GLY A 16 -13.45 0.54 1.78
CA GLY A 16 -13.38 0.88 0.36
C GLY A 16 -12.04 0.52 -0.29
N LEU A 17 -10.93 0.55 0.46
CA LEU A 17 -9.61 0.12 -0.02
C LEU A 17 -9.53 -1.39 -0.26
N CYS A 18 -10.05 -2.20 0.66
CA CYS A 18 -10.07 -3.66 0.49
C CYS A 18 -10.99 -4.09 -0.67
N ASP A 19 -12.12 -3.40 -0.84
CA ASP A 19 -13.05 -3.64 -1.96
C ASP A 19 -12.46 -3.22 -3.31
N SER A 20 -11.61 -2.20 -3.33
CA SER A 20 -11.03 -1.63 -4.57
C SER A 20 -9.72 -2.30 -4.99
N ALA A 21 -9.02 -2.97 -4.07
CA ALA A 21 -7.76 -3.65 -4.35
C ALA A 21 -8.00 -5.09 -4.86
N PRO A 22 -7.39 -5.52 -5.99
CA PRO A 22 -7.57 -6.89 -6.51
C PRO A 22 -7.19 -7.99 -5.52
N THR A 23 -6.21 -7.73 -4.67
CA THR A 23 -5.78 -8.65 -3.61
C THR A 23 -6.63 -8.49 -2.34
N GLY A 24 -7.29 -7.35 -2.14
CA GLY A 24 -8.13 -7.05 -0.98
C GLY A 24 -7.53 -7.54 0.34
N GLU A 25 -8.27 -8.39 1.04
CA GLU A 25 -7.89 -9.01 2.32
C GLU A 25 -6.78 -10.07 2.22
N ASN A 26 -6.44 -10.51 1.00
CA ASN A 26 -5.37 -11.48 0.74
C ASN A 26 -4.01 -10.82 0.46
N GLY A 27 -3.92 -9.49 0.50
CA GLY A 27 -2.67 -8.76 0.29
C GLY A 27 -1.74 -8.81 1.51
N GLN A 28 -0.43 -8.81 1.27
CA GLN A 28 0.59 -8.81 2.33
C GLN A 28 0.40 -7.68 3.35
N ALA A 29 0.09 -6.47 2.88
CA ALA A 29 -0.17 -5.33 3.75
C ALA A 29 -1.35 -5.57 4.71
N TYR A 30 -2.43 -6.19 4.23
CA TYR A 30 -3.58 -6.53 5.05
C TYR A 30 -3.22 -7.58 6.12
N THR A 31 -2.46 -8.61 5.74
CA THR A 31 -2.01 -9.64 6.68
C THR A 31 -1.21 -9.02 7.83
N VAL A 32 -0.21 -8.18 7.52
CA VAL A 32 0.61 -7.52 8.55
C VAL A 32 -0.23 -6.59 9.44
N LEU A 33 -1.19 -5.86 8.85
CA LEU A 33 -2.12 -5.03 9.62
C LEU A 33 -3.00 -5.85 10.57
N MET A 34 -3.49 -7.01 10.14
CA MET A 34 -4.30 -7.90 10.98
C MET A 34 -3.49 -8.57 12.08
N GLU A 35 -2.24 -8.96 11.79
CA GLU A 35 -1.32 -9.47 12.81
C GLU A 35 -1.06 -8.43 13.90
N GLN A 36 -0.81 -7.17 13.51
CA GLN A 36 -0.64 -6.08 14.47
C GLN A 36 -1.90 -5.82 15.29
N LYS A 37 -3.08 -5.91 14.67
CA LYS A 37 -4.37 -5.80 15.36
C LYS A 37 -4.55 -6.89 16.42
N GLU A 38 -4.28 -8.14 16.08
CA GLU A 38 -4.40 -9.25 17.02
C GLU A 38 -3.34 -9.17 18.12
N HIS A 39 -2.12 -8.71 17.81
CA HIS A 39 -1.08 -8.43 18.80
C HIS A 39 -1.54 -7.39 19.82
N ILE A 40 -2.04 -6.23 19.39
CA ILE A 40 -2.54 -5.18 20.29
C ILE A 40 -3.71 -5.71 21.13
N LYS A 41 -4.61 -6.47 20.50
CA LYS A 41 -5.79 -7.05 21.16
C LYS A 41 -5.41 -8.06 22.25
N ALA A 42 -4.34 -8.82 22.07
CA ALA A 42 -3.84 -9.76 23.07
C ALA A 42 -3.25 -9.06 24.32
N LEU A 43 -2.82 -7.80 24.18
CA LEU A 43 -2.30 -6.99 25.28
C LEU A 43 -3.39 -6.25 26.07
N LEU A 44 -4.65 -6.28 25.59
CA LEU A 44 -5.76 -5.59 26.23
C LEU A 44 -6.16 -6.29 27.55
N PRO A 45 -6.43 -5.53 28.64
CA PRO A 45 -6.94 -6.10 29.90
C PRO A 45 -8.30 -6.80 29.75
N GLU A 46 -8.62 -7.84 30.54
CA GLU A 46 -9.88 -8.62 30.41
C GLU A 46 -11.17 -7.75 30.39
N ASP A 47 -11.21 -6.67 31.16
CA ASP A 47 -12.36 -5.75 31.28
C ASP A 47 -12.18 -4.41 30.53
N TRP A 48 -11.30 -4.35 29.53
CA TRP A 48 -10.95 -3.11 28.82
C TRP A 48 -12.15 -2.34 28.22
N LYS A 49 -13.29 -3.00 28.00
CA LYS A 49 -14.52 -2.41 27.46
C LYS A 49 -15.35 -1.65 28.50
N LYS A 50 -15.07 -1.82 29.80
CA LYS A 50 -15.89 -1.28 30.90
C LYS A 50 -15.71 0.23 31.05
N ASP A 51 -14.46 0.69 31.06
CA ASP A 51 -14.07 2.09 31.10
C ASP A 51 -12.69 2.27 30.48
N PHE A 52 -12.25 3.51 30.25
CA PHE A 52 -10.95 3.83 29.62
C PHE A 52 -9.86 4.14 30.65
N THR A 53 -10.14 4.01 31.95
CA THR A 53 -9.21 4.37 33.03
C THR A 53 -7.96 3.51 33.00
N TRP A 54 -8.07 2.30 32.47
CA TRP A 54 -6.93 1.40 32.27
C TRP A 54 -5.83 2.01 31.38
N LEU A 55 -6.16 2.91 30.44
CA LEU A 55 -5.14 3.59 29.63
C LEU A 55 -4.16 4.41 30.47
N LEU A 56 -4.62 4.94 31.61
CA LEU A 56 -3.76 5.70 32.53
C LEU A 56 -2.79 4.81 33.30
N ALA A 57 -3.14 3.53 33.47
CA ALA A 57 -2.33 2.54 34.18
C ALA A 57 -1.53 1.62 33.23
N TRP A 58 -1.83 1.65 31.93
CA TRP A 58 -1.19 0.80 30.93
C TRP A 58 0.21 1.33 30.59
N PRO A 59 1.18 0.46 30.25
CA PRO A 59 2.51 0.91 29.82
C PRO A 59 2.42 1.91 28.66
N VAL A 60 3.18 3.00 28.75
CA VAL A 60 3.15 4.10 27.76
C VAL A 60 3.42 3.60 26.34
N GLU A 61 4.31 2.62 26.19
CA GLU A 61 4.59 1.98 24.91
C GLU A 61 3.34 1.34 24.29
N HIS A 62 2.54 0.64 25.09
CA HIS A 62 1.31 0.02 24.59
C HIS A 62 0.25 1.07 24.21
N VAL A 63 0.14 2.15 24.99
CA VAL A 63 -0.74 3.29 24.65
C VAL A 63 -0.32 3.91 23.32
N HIS A 64 0.98 4.14 23.12
CA HIS A 64 1.52 4.66 21.86
C HIS A 64 1.29 3.71 20.70
N ASN A 65 1.47 2.40 20.88
CA ASN A 65 1.20 1.40 19.85
C ASN A 65 -0.28 1.37 19.45
N LEU A 66 -1.19 1.40 20.43
CA LEU A 66 -2.63 1.49 20.18
C LEU A 66 -2.99 2.79 19.46
N MET A 67 -2.44 3.92 19.90
CA MET A 67 -2.66 5.22 19.27
C MET A 67 -2.13 5.23 17.83
N GLY A 68 -0.91 4.74 17.60
CA GLY A 68 -0.30 4.63 16.28
C GLY A 68 -1.14 3.75 15.34
N PHE A 69 -1.63 2.61 15.82
CA PHE A 69 -2.54 1.74 15.06
C PHE A 69 -3.85 2.45 14.70
N CYS A 70 -4.48 3.14 15.66
CA CYS A 70 -5.69 3.93 15.42
C CYS A 70 -5.47 5.05 14.40
N VAL A 71 -4.35 5.76 14.47
CA VAL A 71 -3.99 6.83 13.53
C VAL A 71 -3.74 6.24 12.14
N ALA A 72 -2.95 5.16 12.03
CA ALA A 72 -2.68 4.49 10.77
C ALA A 72 -3.98 4.05 10.06
N TRP A 73 -4.97 3.58 10.82
CA TRP A 73 -6.29 3.20 10.29
C TRP A 73 -7.10 4.37 9.71
N GLY A 74 -6.79 5.61 10.10
CA GLY A 74 -7.41 6.83 9.60
C GLY A 74 -6.66 7.48 8.43
N ILE A 75 -5.47 7.00 8.07
CA ILE A 75 -4.69 7.55 6.96
C ILE A 75 -5.28 7.03 5.64
N ASN A 76 -5.55 7.95 4.70
CA ASN A 76 -6.04 7.62 3.37
C ASN A 76 -5.10 8.20 2.31
N GLY A 77 -4.43 7.31 1.58
CA GLY A 77 -3.54 7.65 0.47
C GLY A 77 -4.11 7.36 -0.92
N VAL A 78 -5.42 7.20 -1.07
CA VAL A 78 -6.02 6.94 -2.40
C VAL A 78 -5.74 8.11 -3.34
N GLN A 79 -5.04 7.82 -4.43
CA GLN A 79 -4.79 8.77 -5.52
C GLN A 79 -5.61 8.37 -6.74
N ASN A 80 -6.32 9.33 -7.33
CA ASN A 80 -6.99 9.16 -8.61
C ASN A 80 -6.00 9.39 -9.75
N ARG A 81 -6.19 8.63 -10.83
CA ARG A 81 -5.43 8.82 -12.07
C ARG A 81 -6.29 9.55 -13.09
N GLU A 82 -5.98 10.82 -13.31
CA GLU A 82 -6.66 11.66 -14.30
C GLU A 82 -5.76 11.81 -15.53
N CYS A 83 -6.30 11.53 -16.72
CA CYS A 83 -5.59 11.70 -18.00
C CYS A 83 -4.19 11.05 -18.05
N GLY A 84 -4.00 9.92 -17.38
CA GLY A 84 -2.72 9.21 -17.37
C GLY A 84 -1.70 9.70 -16.34
N ARG A 85 -2.04 10.68 -15.49
CA ARG A 85 -1.18 11.20 -14.42
C ARG A 85 -1.73 10.84 -13.04
N THR A 86 -0.84 10.42 -12.14
CA THR A 86 -1.13 10.29 -10.70
C THR A 86 -0.94 11.66 -10.07
N GLN A 87 -1.92 12.16 -9.32
CA GLN A 87 -1.76 13.41 -8.58
C GLN A 87 -0.80 13.22 -7.40
N LEU A 88 -0.13 14.29 -6.96
CA LEU A 88 0.69 14.29 -5.74
C LEU A 88 -0.12 13.79 -4.54
N SER A 89 0.48 12.94 -3.71
CA SER A 89 -0.15 12.45 -2.49
C SER A 89 -0.02 13.51 -1.41
N PRO A 90 -1.07 13.84 -0.66
CA PRO A 90 -0.92 14.56 0.61
C PRO A 90 0.01 13.85 1.61
N LEU A 91 0.33 12.57 1.36
CA LEU A 91 1.20 11.75 2.19
C LEU A 91 2.65 11.67 1.68
N ASP A 92 3.02 12.26 0.53
CA ASP A 92 4.37 12.11 -0.06
C ASP A 92 5.49 12.44 0.93
N GLY A 93 5.31 13.49 1.74
CA GLY A 93 6.25 13.85 2.81
C GLY A 93 6.33 12.81 3.93
N LEU A 94 5.19 12.24 4.34
CA LEU A 94 5.14 11.19 5.35
C LEU A 94 5.77 9.90 4.83
N GLU A 95 5.47 9.51 3.59
CA GLU A 95 6.03 8.33 2.94
C GLU A 95 7.55 8.45 2.82
N THR A 96 8.04 9.64 2.44
CA THR A 96 9.48 9.93 2.38
C THR A 96 10.16 9.77 3.73
N ILE A 97 9.61 10.38 4.80
CA ILE A 97 10.20 10.31 6.15
C ILE A 97 10.19 8.88 6.69
N MET A 98 9.15 8.12 6.39
CA MET A 98 9.01 6.72 6.81
C MET A 98 9.83 5.76 5.95
N GLY A 99 10.44 6.22 4.84
CA GLY A 99 11.07 5.34 3.86
C GLY A 99 10.07 4.36 3.23
N PHE A 100 8.79 4.74 3.18
CA PHE A 100 7.73 3.92 2.64
C PHE A 100 7.85 3.84 1.12
N HIS A 101 7.78 2.62 0.59
CA HIS A 101 7.72 2.40 -0.84
C HIS A 101 6.65 1.37 -1.17
N LEU A 102 5.76 1.68 -2.11
CA LEU A 102 4.67 0.79 -2.52
C LEU A 102 5.18 -0.58 -3.01
N ARG A 103 6.37 -0.62 -3.61
CA ARG A 103 7.05 -1.84 -4.08
C ARG A 103 7.37 -2.88 -2.99
N ASP A 104 7.24 -2.51 -1.72
CA ASP A 104 7.43 -3.43 -0.58
C ASP A 104 6.14 -4.14 -0.19
N TRP A 105 5.00 -3.66 -0.69
CA TRP A 105 3.67 -4.13 -0.34
C TRP A 105 2.85 -4.57 -1.57
N TRP A 106 3.36 -4.29 -2.77
CA TRP A 106 2.73 -4.61 -4.04
C TRP A 106 3.76 -5.09 -5.06
N GLN A 107 3.37 -6.12 -5.82
CA GLN A 107 4.14 -6.63 -6.95
C GLN A 107 3.18 -6.97 -8.12
N PRO A 108 3.62 -6.81 -9.37
CA PRO A 108 2.78 -7.11 -10.52
C PRO A 108 2.64 -8.64 -10.70
N THR A 109 1.40 -9.10 -10.82
CA THR A 109 1.04 -10.47 -11.16
C THR A 109 0.20 -10.49 -12.44
N LYS A 110 -0.02 -11.67 -13.01
CA LYS A 110 -0.96 -11.87 -14.10
C LYS A 110 -2.36 -11.37 -13.72
N ASP A 111 -2.82 -11.72 -12.53
CA ASP A 111 -4.19 -11.44 -12.11
C ASP A 111 -4.41 -9.97 -11.74
N ASN A 112 -3.40 -9.31 -11.15
CA ASN A 112 -3.54 -7.93 -10.70
C ASN A 112 -3.14 -6.87 -11.75
N PHE A 113 -2.24 -7.20 -12.69
CA PHE A 113 -1.63 -6.22 -13.60
C PHE A 113 -1.44 -6.74 -15.03
N PHE A 114 -0.59 -7.76 -15.26
CA PHE A 114 -0.19 -8.14 -16.61
C PHE A 114 -1.34 -8.67 -17.48
N GLY A 115 -2.33 -9.34 -16.87
CA GLY A 115 -3.53 -9.80 -17.58
C GLY A 115 -4.36 -8.66 -18.18
N ARG A 116 -4.25 -7.45 -17.63
CA ARG A 116 -4.96 -6.23 -18.09
C ARG A 116 -4.20 -5.51 -19.19
N LEU A 117 -2.90 -5.76 -19.35
CA LEU A 117 -2.06 -5.13 -20.35
C LEU A 117 -2.19 -5.82 -21.72
N SER A 118 -1.89 -5.07 -22.79
CA SER A 118 -1.62 -5.66 -24.10
C SER A 118 -0.25 -6.35 -24.10
N LYS A 119 -0.02 -7.28 -25.05
CA LYS A 119 1.28 -7.97 -25.16
C LYS A 119 2.45 -6.99 -25.32
N ALA A 120 2.26 -5.92 -26.11
CA ALA A 120 3.27 -4.88 -26.29
C ALA A 120 3.60 -4.18 -24.96
N GLN A 121 2.60 -3.83 -24.16
CA GLN A 121 2.78 -3.21 -22.84
C GLN A 121 3.46 -4.16 -21.84
N ILE A 122 3.22 -5.48 -21.91
CA ILE A 122 3.95 -6.46 -21.09
C ILE A 122 5.45 -6.46 -21.46
N CYS A 123 5.77 -6.46 -22.75
CA CYS A 123 7.17 -6.41 -23.22
C CYS A 123 7.85 -5.10 -22.83
N GLU A 124 7.13 -3.99 -22.90
CA GLU A 124 7.60 -2.68 -22.44
C GLU A 124 7.89 -2.69 -20.94
N ALA A 125 6.99 -3.24 -20.12
CA ALA A 125 7.19 -3.37 -18.68
C ALA A 125 8.45 -4.19 -18.35
N LEU A 126 8.65 -5.33 -19.04
CA LEU A 126 9.87 -6.14 -18.91
C LEU A 126 11.13 -5.37 -19.30
N THR A 127 11.07 -4.59 -20.37
CA THR A 127 12.18 -3.73 -20.81
C THR A 127 12.49 -2.64 -19.78
N GLN A 128 11.47 -1.97 -19.24
CA GLN A 128 11.61 -0.97 -18.17
C GLN A 128 12.18 -1.57 -16.87
N ALA A 129 11.94 -2.85 -16.62
CA ALA A 129 12.53 -3.61 -15.52
C ALA A 129 13.98 -4.06 -15.79
N GLY A 130 14.57 -3.71 -16.94
CA GLY A 130 15.91 -4.15 -17.35
C GLY A 130 15.98 -5.58 -17.87
N LEU A 131 14.82 -6.24 -18.08
CA LEU A 131 14.70 -7.62 -18.50
C LEU A 131 14.49 -7.72 -20.03
N THR A 132 15.39 -7.10 -20.80
CA THR A 132 15.28 -6.99 -22.26
C THR A 132 15.23 -8.35 -22.97
N GLY A 133 16.01 -9.34 -22.51
CA GLY A 133 15.96 -10.70 -23.03
C GLY A 133 14.59 -11.36 -22.81
N ALA A 134 14.03 -11.22 -21.60
CA ALA A 134 12.70 -11.72 -21.28
C ALA A 134 11.61 -10.98 -22.09
N ALA A 135 11.79 -9.70 -22.40
CA ALA A 135 10.88 -8.95 -23.27
C ALA A 135 10.85 -9.53 -24.69
N SER A 136 12.00 -9.84 -25.28
CA SER A 136 12.09 -10.48 -26.61
C SER A 136 11.47 -11.89 -26.64
N ASP A 137 11.56 -12.64 -25.55
CA ASP A 137 10.92 -13.95 -25.44
C ASP A 137 9.39 -13.81 -25.30
N ALA A 138 8.93 -12.88 -24.47
CA ALA A 138 7.50 -12.60 -24.27
C ALA A 138 6.81 -12.11 -25.56
N GLU A 139 7.52 -11.42 -26.44
CA GLU A 139 6.99 -10.96 -27.73
C GLU A 139 6.52 -12.12 -28.63
N LYS A 140 7.21 -13.26 -28.56
CA LYS A 140 6.91 -14.47 -29.36
C LYS A 140 5.81 -15.33 -28.75
N MET A 141 5.37 -15.00 -27.53
CA MET A 141 4.34 -15.75 -26.80
C MET A 141 2.92 -15.25 -27.10
N LYS A 142 1.93 -16.05 -26.72
CA LYS A 142 0.54 -15.59 -26.62
C LYS A 142 0.41 -14.66 -25.42
N LYS A 143 -0.58 -13.75 -25.43
CA LYS A 143 -0.80 -12.76 -24.35
C LYS A 143 -0.85 -13.39 -22.95
N GLY A 144 -1.61 -14.48 -22.79
CA GLY A 144 -1.77 -15.15 -21.50
C GLY A 144 -0.45 -15.71 -20.97
N ASP A 145 0.30 -16.39 -21.83
CA ASP A 145 1.60 -16.97 -21.51
C ASP A 145 2.63 -15.87 -21.22
N ALA A 146 2.62 -14.77 -21.98
CA ALA A 146 3.48 -13.61 -21.74
C ALA A 146 3.19 -12.97 -20.37
N ALA A 147 1.93 -12.95 -19.92
CA ALA A 147 1.57 -12.43 -18.60
C ALA A 147 2.07 -13.33 -17.46
N GLU A 148 1.92 -14.66 -17.58
CA GLU A 148 2.49 -15.61 -16.62
C GLU A 148 4.02 -15.56 -16.59
N PHE A 149 4.62 -15.41 -17.77
CA PHE A 149 6.07 -15.29 -17.91
C PHE A 149 6.57 -14.01 -17.24
N ALA A 150 5.92 -12.87 -17.48
CA ALA A 150 6.29 -11.61 -16.86
C ALA A 150 6.17 -11.65 -15.33
N GLU A 151 5.10 -12.24 -14.79
CA GLU A 151 4.95 -12.44 -13.34
C GLU A 151 6.14 -13.20 -12.73
N LYS A 152 6.56 -14.31 -13.35
CA LYS A 152 7.69 -15.11 -12.85
C LYS A 152 9.01 -14.32 -12.83
N TYR A 153 9.27 -13.55 -13.88
CA TYR A 153 10.49 -12.75 -13.98
C TYR A 153 10.46 -11.49 -13.11
N MET A 154 9.27 -10.97 -12.78
CA MET A 154 9.12 -9.78 -11.94
C MET A 154 8.90 -10.08 -10.45
N ALA A 155 8.72 -11.35 -10.07
CA ALA A 155 8.38 -11.73 -8.69
C ALA A 155 9.36 -11.23 -7.59
N ASN A 156 10.60 -10.89 -7.93
CA ASN A 156 11.62 -10.48 -6.96
C ASN A 156 12.39 -9.19 -7.34
N ASN A 157 11.95 -8.45 -8.36
CA ASN A 157 12.72 -7.31 -8.87
C ASN A 157 12.32 -5.95 -8.27
N ARG A 158 11.38 -5.93 -7.30
CA ARG A 158 10.78 -4.71 -6.70
C ARG A 158 10.34 -3.67 -7.75
N TRP A 159 10.05 -4.12 -8.97
CA TRP A 159 9.63 -3.24 -10.05
C TRP A 159 8.17 -2.86 -9.86
N VAL A 160 7.91 -1.56 -10.02
CA VAL A 160 6.57 -1.01 -10.13
C VAL A 160 6.52 -0.07 -11.32
N PRO A 161 5.37 0.08 -11.99
CA PRO A 161 5.21 1.06 -13.05
C PRO A 161 5.58 2.47 -12.58
N GLU A 162 6.09 3.31 -13.49
CA GLU A 162 6.58 4.65 -13.16
C GLU A 162 5.56 5.48 -12.37
N TRP A 163 4.29 5.40 -12.75
CA TRP A 163 3.18 6.12 -12.12
C TRP A 163 2.80 5.65 -10.71
N MET A 164 3.37 4.52 -10.26
CA MET A 164 3.26 4.01 -8.88
C MET A 164 4.49 4.36 -8.02
N LYS A 165 5.54 4.93 -8.61
CA LYS A 165 6.71 5.36 -7.85
C LYS A 165 6.38 6.68 -7.15
N ALA A 166 6.81 6.79 -5.89
CA ALA A 166 6.81 8.07 -5.20
C ALA A 166 7.68 9.07 -5.97
N GLU A 167 7.29 10.35 -5.97
CA GLU A 167 8.17 11.39 -6.47
C GLU A 167 9.42 11.42 -5.58
N THR A 168 10.58 11.16 -6.19
CA THR A 168 11.85 11.14 -5.46
C THR A 168 12.10 12.51 -4.86
N THR A 169 12.63 12.56 -3.63
CA THR A 169 12.90 13.80 -2.86
C THR A 169 13.69 14.86 -3.63
N GLU A 170 14.51 14.46 -4.62
CA GLU A 170 15.19 15.38 -5.54
C GLU A 170 14.20 16.26 -6.33
N THR A 171 13.07 15.72 -6.77
CA THR A 171 12.01 16.46 -7.50
C THR A 171 11.24 17.41 -6.58
N LEU A 172 11.06 17.04 -5.30
CA LEU A 172 10.35 17.85 -4.30
C LEU A 172 11.19 19.05 -3.81
N LEU A 173 12.52 18.92 -3.79
CA LEU A 173 13.42 20.04 -3.48
C LEU A 173 13.48 21.03 -4.67
N VAL A 174 13.56 20.52 -5.90
CA VAL A 174 13.58 21.36 -7.12
C VAL A 174 12.28 22.14 -7.32
N SER A 175 11.13 21.56 -6.95
CA SER A 175 9.82 22.23 -7.08
C SER A 175 9.59 23.31 -6.01
N ASN A 176 10.15 23.18 -4.81
CA ASN A 176 10.10 24.22 -3.78
C ASN A 176 11.03 25.40 -4.08
N ASP A 177 12.14 25.19 -4.79
CA ASP A 177 13.07 26.26 -5.17
C ASP A 177 12.55 27.15 -6.32
N ILE A 178 11.55 26.68 -7.09
CA ILE A 178 10.94 27.44 -8.20
C ILE A 178 9.72 28.27 -7.72
N ALA A 179 9.24 28.02 -6.50
CA ALA A 179 8.07 28.68 -5.92
C ALA A 179 8.39 29.82 -4.92
N ALA A 180 9.66 30.28 -4.85
CA ALA A 180 10.12 31.36 -3.98
C ALA A 180 10.33 32.70 -4.70
#